data_AF-A0A352MFV2-F1
#
_entry.id   AF-A0A352MFV2-F1
#
_cell.length_a   1.000
_cell.length_b   1.000
_cell.length_c   1.000
_cell.angle_alpha   90.00
_cell.angle_beta   90.00
_cell.angle_gamma   90.00
#
_symmetry.space_group_name_H-M   'P 1'
#
loop_
_entity.id
_entity.type
_entity.pdbx_description
1 polymer ?
#
loop_
_entity_poly.entity_id
_entity_poly.type
_entity_poly.pdbx_seq_one_letter_code
_entity_poly.pdbx_strand_id
1 'polypeptide(L)'
;MRASVVILFVVLYNSTGRSCLSQEPSLQPGDTFNLSGQFSAWINLNYKNSLPVISGGRYIPSVYYGIRPSGKKLLDFEASANVYGSFAFHPFDTASADGILKPYRLWMRYSSDQFEMRLGLQKINFGSASLLRPLMWFDQMDPRDPLHLTDGVWGLLARYYFLNNANVWLWGLYGNHDPRAWELIPTNKRIPEFGGRIQIPVPHGEAALSYHHRIGDNRGMIMFNNYLEKIPEDRFGFDARWDLGTGFWLEGSWTRKRINIGTLTNQEIFNAGIDYTFQLGKGLYSAYEHLLLSYDQKAFGFANRISFSLLTFSYPIGLFDKLSSIVYFNWTNKTLYNFVTWQKQFDNLMLYLMGYWNPDAYELPAQTGSENMFSGKGIQIMFVFNH
;
A
#
# COMPACT_ATOMS: atom_id res chain seq x y z
N MET A 1 -41.42 40.66 -20.68
CA MET A 1 -40.55 40.66 -19.48
C MET A 1 -39.47 39.62 -19.70
N ARG A 2 -38.23 40.05 -19.93
CA ARG A 2 -37.06 39.18 -20.12
C ARG A 2 -36.56 38.77 -18.73
N ALA A 3 -36.56 37.48 -18.43
CA ALA A 3 -35.88 36.93 -17.25
C ALA A 3 -34.49 36.43 -17.70
N SER A 4 -33.46 37.15 -17.26
CA SER A 4 -32.07 36.79 -17.47
C SER A 4 -31.71 35.63 -16.56
N VAL A 5 -31.32 34.49 -17.13
CA VAL A 5 -30.71 33.37 -16.42
C VAL A 5 -29.22 33.67 -16.30
N VAL A 6 -28.76 33.94 -15.09
CA VAL A 6 -27.33 34.07 -14.77
C VAL A 6 -26.82 32.68 -14.40
N ILE A 7 -26.07 32.05 -15.31
CA ILE A 7 -25.31 30.83 -15.04
C ILE A 7 -23.98 31.26 -14.42
N LEU A 8 -23.80 31.02 -13.12
CA LEU A 8 -22.54 31.22 -12.43
C LEU A 8 -21.65 29.99 -12.66
N PHE A 9 -20.66 30.09 -13.54
CA PHE A 9 -19.56 29.13 -13.61
C PHE A 9 -18.62 29.39 -12.42
N VAL A 10 -18.70 28.56 -11.39
CA VAL A 10 -17.67 28.52 -10.35
C VAL A 10 -16.56 27.59 -10.83
N VAL A 11 -15.48 28.18 -11.32
CA VAL A 11 -14.21 27.48 -11.57
C VAL A 11 -13.59 27.18 -10.20
N LEU A 12 -13.70 25.94 -9.74
CA LEU A 12 -12.96 25.46 -8.59
C LEU A 12 -11.49 25.28 -8.97
N TYR A 13 -10.67 26.26 -8.59
CA TYR A 13 -9.22 26.15 -8.60
C TYR A 13 -8.81 25.09 -7.55
N ASN A 14 -8.47 23.88 -8.02
CA ASN A 14 -7.78 22.89 -7.20
C ASN A 14 -6.33 23.34 -7.03
N SER A 15 -6.02 23.99 -5.89
CA SER A 15 -4.65 24.19 -5.46
C SER A 15 -4.11 22.85 -4.94
N THR A 16 -3.32 22.18 -5.78
CA THR A 16 -2.58 20.97 -5.41
C THR A 16 -1.51 21.31 -4.37
N GLY A 17 -1.77 20.94 -3.11
CA GLY A 17 -0.71 20.82 -2.12
C GLY A 17 0.30 19.79 -2.61
N ARG A 18 1.59 20.17 -2.67
CA ARG A 18 2.71 19.33 -3.13
C ARG A 18 2.92 18.14 -2.19
N SER A 19 2.04 17.16 -2.29
CA SER A 19 2.22 15.82 -1.76
C SER A 19 2.92 15.06 -2.88
N CYS A 20 4.19 14.70 -2.67
CA CYS A 20 5.00 13.86 -3.57
C CYS A 20 4.57 13.96 -5.04
N LEU A 21 4.98 15.04 -5.72
CA LEU A 21 5.07 14.95 -7.17
C LEU A 21 6.11 13.87 -7.44
N SER A 22 5.65 12.66 -7.78
CA SER A 22 6.08 12.15 -9.09
C SER A 22 5.90 13.35 -10.00
N GLN A 23 7.01 13.99 -10.36
CA GLN A 23 6.98 15.01 -11.38
C GLN A 23 6.39 14.29 -12.58
N GLU A 24 5.10 14.47 -12.83
CA GLU A 24 4.56 14.51 -14.18
C GLU A 24 5.60 15.33 -14.94
N PRO A 25 6.41 14.70 -15.80
CA PRO A 25 7.50 15.41 -16.43
C PRO A 25 6.83 16.53 -17.20
N SER A 26 7.03 17.78 -16.78
CA SER A 26 6.78 18.92 -17.64
C SER A 26 7.41 18.54 -18.97
N LEU A 27 6.62 18.54 -20.04
CA LEU A 27 6.98 18.09 -21.39
C LEU A 27 8.14 18.95 -21.92
N GLN A 28 9.34 18.77 -21.37
CA GLN A 28 10.55 19.34 -21.89
C GLN A 28 11.06 18.38 -22.97
N PRO A 29 11.31 18.86 -24.19
CA PRO A 29 11.94 18.06 -25.22
C PRO A 29 13.41 17.86 -24.83
N GLY A 30 13.74 16.70 -24.25
CA GLY A 30 15.11 16.33 -23.90
C GLY A 30 15.19 15.10 -23.01
N ASP A 31 16.40 14.55 -22.91
CA ASP A 31 16.73 13.55 -21.90
C ASP A 31 16.64 14.19 -20.51
N THR A 32 16.23 13.41 -19.51
CA THR A 32 15.96 13.88 -18.15
C THR A 32 16.85 13.12 -17.18
N PHE A 33 17.56 13.85 -16.33
CA PHE A 33 18.35 13.30 -15.23
C PHE A 33 17.92 13.96 -13.93
N ASN A 34 17.65 13.16 -12.90
CA ASN A 34 17.22 13.65 -11.60
C ASN A 34 17.90 12.86 -10.49
N LEU A 35 18.48 13.58 -9.53
CA LEU A 35 18.95 13.06 -8.26
C LEU A 35 18.01 13.59 -7.18
N SER A 36 17.45 12.67 -6.41
CA SER A 36 16.54 13.00 -5.31
C SER A 36 16.80 12.11 -4.11
N GLY A 37 16.30 12.51 -2.96
CA GLY A 37 16.35 11.64 -1.79
C GLY A 37 15.36 12.02 -0.72
N GLN A 38 14.92 11.01 0.03
CA GLN A 38 14.09 11.19 1.23
C GLN A 38 14.85 10.70 2.46
N PHE A 39 15.08 11.60 3.40
CA PHE A 39 15.54 11.26 4.74
C PHE A 39 14.38 11.36 5.72
N SER A 40 14.21 10.37 6.59
CA SER A 40 13.29 10.44 7.71
C SER A 40 13.95 10.01 9.01
N ALA A 41 13.51 10.62 10.11
CA ALA A 41 13.94 10.25 11.45
C ALA A 41 12.73 10.28 12.39
N TRP A 42 12.66 9.34 13.32
CA TRP A 42 11.55 9.28 14.27
C TRP A 42 12.01 8.90 15.67
N ILE A 43 11.18 9.28 16.63
CA ILE A 43 11.24 8.83 18.02
C ILE A 43 9.83 8.41 18.40
N ASN A 44 9.69 7.19 18.88
CA ASN A 44 8.47 6.56 19.36
C ASN A 44 8.62 6.29 20.86
N LEU A 45 7.63 6.74 21.63
CA LEU A 45 7.52 6.52 23.06
C LEU A 45 6.32 5.63 23.31
N ASN A 46 6.55 4.45 23.87
CA ASN A 46 5.55 3.43 24.12
C ASN A 46 5.66 2.90 25.55
N TYR A 47 4.74 3.27 26.43
CA TYR A 47 4.84 2.99 27.86
C TYR A 47 4.64 1.52 28.25
N LYS A 48 4.21 0.66 27.31
CA LYS A 48 3.89 -0.74 27.57
C LYS A 48 4.77 -1.73 26.82
N ASN A 49 5.66 -1.25 25.95
CA ASN A 49 6.62 -2.10 25.27
C ASN A 49 7.84 -2.37 26.18
N SER A 50 8.51 -3.50 25.99
CA SER A 50 9.71 -3.86 26.77
C SER A 50 10.86 -2.86 26.56
N LEU A 51 10.91 -2.25 25.38
CA LEU A 51 11.80 -1.14 25.03
C LEU A 51 10.92 0.11 24.78
N PRO A 52 10.66 0.92 25.82
CA PRO A 52 9.68 2.00 25.77
C PRO A 52 10.09 3.19 24.91
N VAL A 53 11.37 3.29 24.52
CA VAL A 53 11.86 4.34 23.62
C VAL A 53 12.48 3.67 22.41
N ILE A 54 11.89 3.90 21.24
CA ILE A 54 12.39 3.43 19.95
C ILE A 54 12.67 4.64 19.09
N SER A 55 13.88 4.76 18.59
CA SER A 55 14.28 5.83 17.67
C SER A 55 14.86 5.22 16.40
N GLY A 56 14.82 5.94 15.30
CA GLY A 56 15.40 5.44 14.06
C GLY A 56 15.51 6.49 12.98
N GLY A 57 16.22 6.10 11.93
CA GLY A 57 16.43 6.90 10.74
C GLY A 57 16.33 6.04 9.49
N ARG A 58 15.86 6.64 8.41
CA ARG A 58 15.81 6.04 7.08
C ARG A 58 16.27 7.05 6.04
N TYR A 59 17.05 6.58 5.07
CA TYR A 59 17.43 7.36 3.91
C TYR A 59 17.19 6.56 2.63
N ILE A 60 16.45 7.16 1.71
CA ILE A 60 16.15 6.60 0.38
C ILE A 60 16.69 7.55 -0.68
N PRO A 61 17.95 7.39 -1.11
CA PRO A 61 18.46 8.09 -2.30
C PRO A 61 17.87 7.46 -3.56
N SER A 62 17.59 8.28 -4.58
CA SER A 62 17.07 7.84 -5.87
C SER A 62 17.75 8.58 -7.03
N VAL A 63 18.10 7.82 -8.06
CA VAL A 63 18.61 8.31 -9.33
C VAL A 63 17.63 7.93 -10.43
N TYR A 64 17.23 8.90 -11.22
CA TYR A 64 16.34 8.72 -12.37
C TYR A 64 17.01 9.22 -13.65
N TYR A 65 16.85 8.45 -14.72
CA TYR A 65 17.29 8.82 -16.06
C TYR A 65 16.24 8.45 -17.11
N GLY A 66 15.89 9.38 -17.99
CA GLY A 66 14.90 9.16 -19.05
C GLY A 66 15.40 9.64 -20.40
N ILE A 67 15.29 8.77 -21.40
CA ILE A 67 15.68 8.99 -22.80
C ILE A 67 14.42 9.04 -23.66
N ARG A 68 14.35 9.97 -24.62
CA ARG A 68 13.24 10.05 -25.59
C ARG A 68 13.72 9.77 -27.02
N PRO A 69 13.71 8.50 -27.48
CA PRO A 69 14.27 8.12 -28.78
C PRO A 69 13.51 8.72 -29.99
N SER A 70 12.19 8.90 -29.87
CA SER A 70 11.36 9.50 -30.93
C SER A 70 9.96 9.83 -30.41
N GLY A 71 9.52 11.07 -30.61
CA GLY A 71 8.14 11.50 -30.36
C GLY A 71 7.64 11.14 -28.96
N LYS A 72 6.56 10.35 -28.90
CA LYS A 72 5.84 9.97 -27.69
C LYS A 72 6.35 8.69 -27.00
N LYS A 73 7.56 8.24 -27.33
CA LYS A 73 8.20 7.07 -26.70
C LYS A 73 9.17 7.52 -25.62
N LEU A 74 9.19 6.82 -24.49
CA LEU A 74 10.09 7.05 -23.38
C LEU A 74 10.76 5.75 -22.96
N LEU A 75 12.08 5.78 -22.78
CA LEU A 75 12.87 4.73 -22.14
C LEU A 75 13.49 5.31 -20.88
N ASP A 76 13.08 4.85 -19.71
CA ASP A 76 13.51 5.39 -18.43
C ASP A 76 13.98 4.32 -17.44
N PHE A 77 14.72 4.80 -16.44
CA PHE A 77 15.46 4.00 -15.47
C PHE A 77 15.35 4.64 -14.10
N GLU A 78 15.18 3.81 -13.06
CA GLU A 78 15.25 4.25 -11.66
C GLU A 78 16.13 3.29 -10.88
N ALA A 79 17.01 3.84 -10.04
CA ALA A 79 17.77 3.10 -9.04
C ALA A 79 17.68 3.83 -7.70
N SER A 80 17.23 3.13 -6.67
CA SER A 80 17.17 3.63 -5.29
C SER A 80 17.53 2.56 -4.27
N ALA A 81 18.02 3.00 -3.12
CA ALA A 81 18.40 2.14 -2.00
C ALA A 81 17.58 2.53 -0.76
N ASN A 82 17.32 1.57 0.13
CA ASN A 82 16.74 1.84 1.44
C ASN A 82 17.81 1.58 2.49
N VAL A 83 18.28 2.67 3.12
CA VAL A 83 19.19 2.64 4.26
C VAL A 83 18.36 2.90 5.51
N TYR A 84 18.22 1.90 6.37
CA TYR A 84 17.42 1.98 7.59
C TYR A 84 18.26 1.62 8.80
N GLY A 85 18.04 2.31 9.91
CA GLY A 85 18.57 1.92 11.20
C GLY A 85 17.63 2.34 12.33
N SER A 86 17.55 1.51 13.37
CA SER A 86 16.77 1.78 14.56
C SER A 86 17.53 1.41 15.83
N PHE A 87 17.25 2.16 16.88
CA PHE A 87 17.79 1.96 18.22
C PHE A 87 16.63 1.99 19.21
N ALA A 88 16.42 0.87 19.90
CA ALA A 88 15.39 0.70 20.91
C ALA A 88 16.05 0.49 22.27
N PHE A 89 15.58 1.17 23.31
CA PHE A 89 16.17 1.02 24.64
C PHE A 89 15.13 1.15 25.76
N HIS A 90 15.42 0.47 26.86
CA HIS A 90 14.83 0.74 28.17
C HIS A 90 15.84 1.56 28.98
N PRO A 91 15.45 2.73 29.52
CA PRO A 91 16.35 3.53 30.34
C PRO A 91 17.01 2.67 31.42
N PHE A 92 18.35 2.67 31.43
CA PHE A 92 19.21 2.02 32.42
C PHE A 92 19.18 0.47 32.49
N ASP A 93 18.62 -0.22 31.48
CA ASP A 93 18.54 -1.69 31.49
C ASP A 93 19.11 -2.31 30.21
N THR A 94 18.36 -2.24 29.10
CA THR A 94 18.70 -2.93 27.85
C THR A 94 18.62 -2.01 26.64
N ALA A 95 19.44 -2.31 25.63
CA ALA A 95 19.44 -1.61 24.35
C ALA A 95 19.57 -2.61 23.19
N SER A 96 18.90 -2.31 22.09
CA SER A 96 18.93 -3.07 20.84
C SER A 96 19.16 -2.10 19.68
N ALA A 97 19.97 -2.52 18.72
CA ALA A 97 20.22 -1.78 17.49
C ALA A 97 20.02 -2.71 16.30
N ASP A 98 19.30 -2.24 15.30
CA ASP A 98 19.07 -2.94 14.04
C ASP A 98 19.37 -2.02 12.85
N GLY A 99 19.81 -2.60 11.74
CA GLY A 99 20.17 -1.86 10.54
C GLY A 99 20.01 -2.70 9.29
N ILE A 100 19.40 -2.10 8.27
CA ILE A 100 19.12 -2.75 6.99
C ILE A 100 19.60 -1.86 5.85
N LEU A 101 20.35 -2.45 4.93
CA LEU A 101 20.68 -1.86 3.64
C LEU A 101 20.18 -2.80 2.55
N LYS A 102 19.20 -2.36 1.76
CA LYS A 102 18.68 -3.14 0.63
C LYS A 102 18.33 -2.26 -0.57
N PRO A 103 18.40 -2.78 -1.80
CA PRO A 103 17.82 -2.09 -2.96
C PRO A 103 16.34 -1.80 -2.72
N TYR A 104 15.89 -0.59 -3.07
CA TYR A 104 14.49 -0.18 -2.92
C TYR A 104 13.75 -0.25 -4.25
N ARG A 105 14.30 0.35 -5.30
CA ARG A 105 13.84 0.22 -6.69
C ARG A 105 15.04 0.04 -7.60
N LEU A 106 14.90 -0.80 -8.61
CA LEU A 106 15.90 -0.94 -9.67
C LEU A 106 15.20 -1.45 -10.92
N TRP A 107 14.70 -0.55 -11.76
CA TRP A 107 13.92 -0.92 -12.92
C TRP A 107 14.28 -0.11 -14.16
N MET A 108 13.99 -0.71 -15.32
CA MET A 108 13.97 -0.06 -16.62
C MET A 108 12.55 -0.17 -17.17
N ARG A 109 12.06 0.89 -17.81
CA ARG A 109 10.74 0.90 -18.45
C ARG A 109 10.82 1.51 -19.85
N TYR A 110 10.10 0.88 -20.76
CA TYR A 110 9.75 1.43 -22.05
C TYR A 110 8.26 1.77 -22.07
N SER A 111 7.90 2.96 -22.55
CA SER A 111 6.50 3.39 -22.65
C SER A 111 6.20 4.15 -23.95
N SER A 112 4.95 4.04 -24.40
CA SER A 112 4.33 4.77 -25.50
C SER A 112 2.87 5.09 -25.16
N ASP A 113 2.13 5.74 -26.07
CA ASP A 113 0.72 6.13 -25.88
C ASP A 113 -0.21 5.00 -25.40
N GLN A 114 0.07 3.75 -25.79
CA GLN A 114 -0.83 2.62 -25.53
C GLN A 114 -0.13 1.42 -24.87
N PHE A 115 1.16 1.53 -24.56
CA PHE A 115 1.94 0.40 -24.07
C PHE A 115 2.98 0.83 -23.05
N GLU A 116 3.09 0.08 -21.96
CA GLU A 116 4.16 0.18 -20.98
C GLU A 116 4.76 -1.21 -20.75
N MET A 117 6.08 -1.33 -20.71
CA MET A 117 6.79 -2.53 -20.28
C MET A 117 7.88 -2.14 -19.28
N ARG A 118 7.88 -2.76 -18.10
CA ARG A 118 8.82 -2.49 -17.01
C ARG A 118 9.48 -3.76 -16.52
N LEU A 119 10.81 -3.76 -16.44
CA LEU A 119 11.64 -4.87 -15.99
C LEU A 119 12.49 -4.44 -14.78
N GLY A 120 12.51 -5.27 -13.74
CA GLY A 120 13.38 -5.10 -12.57
C GLY A 120 12.60 -5.09 -11.25
N LEU A 121 13.23 -4.55 -10.21
CA LEU A 121 12.66 -4.36 -8.88
C LEU A 121 11.72 -3.16 -8.88
N GLN A 122 10.43 -3.42 -8.84
CA GLN A 122 9.39 -2.42 -9.04
C GLN A 122 8.25 -2.57 -8.04
N LYS A 123 7.52 -1.49 -7.77
CA LYS A 123 6.25 -1.55 -7.04
C LYS A 123 5.16 -1.99 -8.02
N ILE A 124 4.43 -3.04 -7.67
CA ILE A 124 3.18 -3.41 -8.33
C ILE A 124 2.08 -3.31 -7.28
N ASN A 125 1.02 -2.56 -7.59
CA ASN A 125 -0.15 -2.45 -6.74
C ASN A 125 -1.38 -2.20 -7.60
N PHE A 126 -2.52 -2.70 -7.15
CA PHE A 126 -3.84 -2.45 -7.71
C PHE A 126 -4.89 -2.75 -6.63
N GLY A 127 -6.16 -2.60 -6.99
CA GLY A 127 -7.29 -2.68 -6.09
C GLY A 127 -7.96 -1.32 -5.86
N SER A 128 -9.24 -1.37 -5.56
CA SER A 128 -10.08 -0.20 -5.30
C SER A 128 -10.10 0.20 -3.82
N ALA A 129 -9.81 -0.74 -2.92
CA ALA A 129 -9.79 -0.50 -1.49
C ALA A 129 -8.64 0.44 -1.10
N SER A 130 -8.89 1.25 -0.08
CA SER A 130 -7.98 2.30 0.37
C SER A 130 -6.95 1.77 1.37
N LEU A 131 -7.41 1.09 2.43
CA LEU A 131 -6.56 0.72 3.58
C LEU A 131 -6.69 -0.78 3.89
N LEU A 132 -7.91 -1.33 3.92
CA LEU A 132 -8.18 -2.76 4.08
C LEU A 132 -8.26 -3.45 2.71
N ARG A 133 -7.10 -3.76 2.12
CA ARG A 133 -6.97 -4.15 0.69
C ARG A 133 -6.78 -5.66 0.45
N PRO A 134 -7.81 -6.44 0.08
CA PRO A 134 -7.68 -7.83 -0.37
C PRO A 134 -6.62 -8.10 -1.45
N LEU A 135 -6.39 -7.16 -2.37
CA LEU A 135 -5.51 -7.30 -3.54
C LEU A 135 -4.07 -6.81 -3.31
N MET A 136 -3.63 -6.74 -2.06
CA MET A 136 -2.21 -6.56 -1.68
C MET A 136 -1.37 -7.80 -2.00
N TRP A 137 -1.32 -8.20 -3.27
CA TRP A 137 -0.58 -9.39 -3.71
C TRP A 137 0.92 -9.13 -3.86
N PHE A 138 1.32 -7.88 -4.07
CA PHE A 138 2.69 -7.49 -4.47
C PHE A 138 3.28 -6.35 -3.63
N ASP A 139 2.53 -5.87 -2.63
CA ASP A 139 2.92 -4.77 -1.77
C ASP A 139 2.60 -5.08 -0.30
N GLN A 140 3.24 -4.34 0.60
CA GLN A 140 3.07 -4.44 2.05
C GLN A 140 2.83 -3.05 2.64
N MET A 141 2.05 -2.21 1.93
CA MET A 141 1.80 -0.85 2.39
C MET A 141 1.07 -0.87 3.73
N ASP A 142 1.69 -0.26 4.74
CA ASP A 142 1.05 -0.05 6.03
C ASP A 142 0.26 1.28 6.01
N PRO A 143 -1.07 1.25 6.19
CA PRO A 143 -1.90 2.46 6.23
C PRO A 143 -1.54 3.45 7.35
N ARG A 144 -0.79 2.99 8.36
CA ARG A 144 -0.37 3.81 9.51
C ARG A 144 0.98 4.48 9.26
N ASP A 145 1.78 3.97 8.31
CA ASP A 145 3.02 4.60 7.92
C ASP A 145 2.68 5.82 7.05
N PRO A 146 2.88 7.05 7.53
CA PRO A 146 2.61 8.25 6.74
C PRO A 146 3.44 8.31 5.45
N LEU A 147 4.59 7.62 5.39
CA LEU A 147 5.43 7.55 4.19
C LEU A 147 4.93 6.53 3.16
N HIS A 148 4.00 5.65 3.54
CA HIS A 148 3.41 4.60 2.69
C HIS A 148 4.48 3.78 1.94
N LEU A 149 5.59 3.50 2.62
CA LEU A 149 6.70 2.77 2.03
C LEU A 149 6.31 1.30 1.86
N THR A 150 6.78 0.71 0.78
CA THR A 150 6.57 -0.72 0.51
C THR A 150 7.74 -1.26 -0.27
N ASP A 151 8.08 -2.51 0.02
CA ASP A 151 9.03 -3.25 -0.77
C ASP A 151 8.53 -3.45 -2.20
N GLY A 152 9.48 -3.62 -3.11
CA GLY A 152 9.22 -3.92 -4.51
C GLY A 152 9.28 -5.42 -4.77
N VAL A 153 8.81 -5.82 -5.94
CA VAL A 153 8.93 -7.18 -6.47
C VAL A 153 9.81 -7.18 -7.71
N TRP A 154 10.65 -8.20 -7.82
CA TRP A 154 11.41 -8.47 -9.05
C TRP A 154 10.49 -9.10 -10.09
N GLY A 155 10.37 -8.44 -11.24
CA GLY A 155 9.56 -8.97 -12.32
C GLY A 155 9.60 -8.15 -13.61
N LEU A 156 8.88 -8.69 -14.59
CA LEU A 156 8.50 -8.05 -15.84
C LEU A 156 7.00 -7.75 -15.77
N LEU A 157 6.61 -6.51 -16.05
CA LEU A 157 5.23 -6.06 -16.12
C LEU A 157 5.00 -5.42 -17.48
N ALA A 158 3.98 -5.85 -18.20
CA ALA A 158 3.49 -5.22 -19.41
C ALA A 158 2.07 -4.72 -19.20
N ARG A 159 1.76 -3.53 -19.71
CA ARG A 159 0.43 -2.95 -19.72
C ARG A 159 0.09 -2.46 -21.11
N TYR A 160 -1.13 -2.74 -21.55
CA TYR A 160 -1.66 -2.22 -22.80
C TYR A 160 -2.95 -1.43 -22.52
N TYR A 161 -3.04 -0.24 -23.09
CA TYR A 161 -4.15 0.70 -22.91
C TYR A 161 -4.96 0.81 -24.22
N PHE A 162 -6.23 0.46 -24.15
CA PHE A 162 -7.16 0.56 -25.25
C PHE A 162 -7.76 1.98 -25.33
N LEU A 163 -8.22 2.37 -26.51
CA LEU A 163 -8.78 3.71 -26.74
C LEU A 163 -10.09 3.99 -26.00
N ASN A 164 -10.75 2.94 -25.52
CA ASN A 164 -11.96 3.03 -24.70
C ASN A 164 -11.64 3.08 -23.20
N ASN A 165 -10.40 3.38 -22.79
CA ASN A 165 -9.92 3.37 -21.40
C ASN A 165 -9.87 2.00 -20.72
N ALA A 166 -10.19 0.90 -21.41
CA ALA A 166 -9.88 -0.43 -20.91
C ALA A 166 -8.36 -0.65 -20.93
N ASN A 167 -7.86 -1.50 -20.05
CA ASN A 167 -6.45 -1.86 -20.03
C ASN A 167 -6.23 -3.32 -19.60
N VAL A 168 -5.13 -3.90 -20.07
CA VAL A 168 -4.73 -5.27 -19.75
C VAL A 168 -3.30 -5.26 -19.26
N TRP A 169 -3.07 -5.95 -18.15
CA TRP A 169 -1.75 -6.10 -17.53
C TRP A 169 -1.37 -7.57 -17.60
N LEU A 170 -0.09 -7.82 -17.85
CA LEU A 170 0.51 -9.14 -17.78
C LEU A 170 1.81 -9.03 -17.01
N TRP A 171 2.07 -9.96 -16.09
CA TRP A 171 3.31 -9.94 -15.33
C TRP A 171 3.91 -11.34 -15.14
N GLY A 172 5.23 -11.36 -15.03
CA GLY A 172 6.03 -12.51 -14.60
C GLY A 172 7.00 -12.07 -13.53
N LEU A 173 7.03 -12.76 -12.40
CA LEU A 173 7.88 -12.44 -11.24
C LEU A 173 8.88 -13.58 -11.01
N TYR A 174 10.07 -13.24 -10.53
CA TYR A 174 11.12 -14.23 -10.26
C TYR A 174 12.06 -13.77 -9.15
N GLY A 175 12.50 -14.70 -8.30
CA GLY A 175 13.47 -14.41 -7.24
C GLY A 175 12.89 -13.78 -5.96
N ASN A 176 11.57 -13.60 -5.88
CA ASN A 176 10.90 -13.09 -4.68
C ASN A 176 10.71 -14.24 -3.66
N HIS A 177 10.92 -13.96 -2.37
CA HIS A 177 10.82 -14.96 -1.30
C HIS A 177 9.96 -14.49 -0.13
N ASP A 178 10.19 -13.26 0.33
CA ASP A 178 9.54 -12.72 1.53
C ASP A 178 8.01 -12.71 1.36
N PRO A 179 7.24 -13.18 2.37
CA PRO A 179 5.80 -13.15 2.32
C PRO A 179 5.27 -11.73 2.15
N ARG A 180 4.24 -11.56 1.34
CA ARG A 180 3.60 -10.26 1.06
C ARG A 180 2.24 -10.17 1.75
N ALA A 181 2.05 -9.18 2.62
CA ALA A 181 0.79 -8.76 3.24
C ALA A 181 -0.07 -9.93 3.78
N TRP A 182 -0.93 -10.52 2.94
CA TRP A 182 -1.84 -11.62 3.28
C TRP A 182 -1.23 -13.02 3.15
N GLU A 183 0.03 -13.12 2.73
CA GLU A 183 0.75 -14.37 2.55
C GLU A 183 1.28 -14.90 3.87
N LEU A 184 0.80 -16.08 4.26
CA LEU A 184 1.38 -16.80 5.40
C LEU A 184 2.58 -17.65 4.98
N ILE A 185 2.56 -18.17 3.75
CA ILE A 185 3.59 -19.07 3.22
C ILE A 185 4.49 -18.30 2.24
N PRO A 186 5.82 -18.27 2.47
CA PRO A 186 6.80 -17.69 1.56
C PRO A 186 6.71 -18.25 0.14
N THR A 187 7.12 -17.45 -0.84
CA THR A 187 7.20 -17.90 -2.23
C THR A 187 8.48 -18.72 -2.46
N ASN A 188 8.39 -19.74 -3.32
CA ASN A 188 9.55 -20.47 -3.80
C ASN A 188 10.37 -19.58 -4.76
N LYS A 189 11.51 -19.06 -4.28
CA LYS A 189 12.37 -18.13 -5.02
C LYS A 189 12.90 -18.63 -6.37
N ARG A 190 12.87 -19.95 -6.62
CA ARG A 190 13.42 -20.58 -7.83
C ARG A 190 12.39 -20.79 -8.94
N ILE A 191 11.10 -20.62 -8.63
CA ILE A 191 10.02 -20.90 -9.58
C ILE A 191 9.34 -19.57 -9.92
N PRO A 192 9.19 -19.23 -11.21
CA PRO A 192 8.55 -17.98 -11.59
C PRO A 192 7.07 -17.97 -11.20
N GLU A 193 6.60 -16.78 -10.85
CA GLU A 193 5.19 -16.47 -10.64
C GLU A 193 4.67 -15.72 -11.86
N PHE A 194 3.37 -15.78 -12.16
CA PHE A 194 2.82 -15.06 -13.29
C PHE A 194 1.37 -14.67 -13.05
N GLY A 195 0.85 -13.75 -13.85
CA GLY A 195 -0.53 -13.32 -13.71
C GLY A 195 -0.93 -12.28 -14.73
N GLY A 196 -2.18 -11.87 -14.64
CA GLY A 196 -2.73 -10.85 -15.50
C GLY A 196 -3.94 -10.17 -14.87
N ARG A 197 -4.26 -9.00 -15.39
CA ARG A 197 -5.41 -8.19 -14.98
C ARG A 197 -6.08 -7.61 -16.21
N ILE A 198 -7.40 -7.60 -16.22
CA ILE A 198 -8.21 -6.88 -17.20
C ILE A 198 -9.02 -5.86 -16.42
N GLN A 199 -8.90 -4.59 -16.79
CA GLN A 199 -9.64 -3.47 -16.21
C GLN A 199 -10.46 -2.82 -17.31
N ILE A 200 -11.73 -2.60 -17.02
CA ILE A 200 -12.71 -2.02 -17.94
C ILE A 200 -13.37 -0.80 -17.28
N PRO A 201 -13.65 0.27 -18.03
CA PRO A 201 -14.52 1.31 -17.52
C PRO A 201 -15.94 0.77 -17.40
N VAL A 202 -16.64 1.21 -16.36
CA VAL A 202 -18.09 1.03 -16.20
C VAL A 202 -18.73 2.41 -16.03
N PRO A 203 -20.06 2.55 -16.19
CA PRO A 203 -20.69 3.85 -15.95
C PRO A 203 -20.34 4.39 -14.57
N HIS A 204 -19.81 5.62 -14.52
CA HIS A 204 -19.35 6.29 -13.30
C HIS A 204 -18.25 5.55 -12.51
N GLY A 205 -17.43 4.71 -13.16
CA GLY A 205 -16.45 3.93 -12.43
C GLY A 205 -15.56 3.03 -13.28
N GLU A 206 -14.93 2.07 -12.60
CA GLU A 206 -14.11 1.04 -13.19
C GLU A 206 -14.28 -0.30 -12.47
N ALA A 207 -14.07 -1.38 -13.20
CA ALA A 207 -14.06 -2.73 -12.65
C ALA A 207 -12.92 -3.53 -13.25
N ALA A 208 -12.38 -4.48 -12.49
CA ALA A 208 -11.29 -5.32 -12.95
C ALA A 208 -11.38 -6.75 -12.40
N LEU A 209 -10.79 -7.65 -13.17
CA LEU A 209 -10.55 -9.04 -12.80
C LEU A 209 -9.05 -9.30 -12.86
N SER A 210 -8.53 -9.99 -11.86
CA SER A 210 -7.10 -10.29 -11.72
C SER A 210 -6.90 -11.78 -11.45
N TYR A 211 -5.82 -12.33 -11.99
CA TYR A 211 -5.39 -13.70 -11.72
C TYR A 211 -3.89 -13.72 -11.45
N HIS A 212 -3.48 -14.56 -10.50
CA HIS A 212 -2.07 -14.76 -10.20
C HIS A 212 -1.80 -16.21 -9.81
N HIS A 213 -0.74 -16.78 -10.37
CA HIS A 213 -0.23 -18.09 -10.01
C HIS A 213 1.16 -17.98 -9.39
N ARG A 214 1.37 -18.70 -8.29
CA ARG A 214 2.69 -18.86 -7.66
C ARG A 214 2.85 -20.25 -7.06
N ILE A 215 4.08 -20.56 -6.64
CA ILE A 215 4.39 -21.76 -5.85
C ILE A 215 4.94 -21.33 -4.51
N GLY A 216 4.24 -21.70 -3.42
CA GLY A 216 4.71 -21.50 -2.05
C GLY A 216 5.69 -22.58 -1.60
N ASP A 217 6.52 -22.25 -0.61
CA ASP A 217 7.48 -23.14 0.04
C ASP A 217 7.40 -22.92 1.57
N ASN A 218 6.99 -23.94 2.33
CA ASN A 218 6.85 -23.84 3.79
C ASN A 218 7.97 -24.58 4.55
N ARG A 219 9.04 -25.04 3.88
CA ARG A 219 10.12 -25.82 4.53
C ARG A 219 10.85 -25.08 5.64
N GLY A 220 10.86 -23.75 5.60
CA GLY A 220 11.46 -22.89 6.63
C GLY A 220 10.54 -22.55 7.80
N MET A 221 9.28 -23.03 7.79
CA MET A 221 8.28 -22.60 8.76
C MET A 221 8.11 -23.62 9.89
N ILE A 222 8.60 -23.29 11.09
CA ILE A 222 8.58 -24.16 12.28
C ILE A 222 7.13 -24.56 12.69
N MET A 223 6.13 -23.75 12.32
CA MET A 223 4.72 -24.01 12.66
C MET A 223 4.05 -25.11 11.81
N PHE A 224 4.72 -25.64 10.78
CA PHE A 224 4.16 -26.70 9.93
C PHE A 224 4.82 -28.05 10.21
N ASN A 225 4.01 -29.06 10.52
CA ASN A 225 4.50 -30.43 10.69
C ASN A 225 4.80 -31.13 9.35
N ASN A 226 4.23 -30.64 8.24
CA ASN A 226 4.43 -31.14 6.89
C ASN A 226 5.15 -30.09 6.03
N TYR A 227 6.45 -30.30 5.85
CA TYR A 227 7.31 -29.44 5.04
C TYR A 227 7.20 -29.81 3.55
N LEU A 228 6.62 -28.93 2.76
CA LEU A 228 6.40 -29.01 1.32
C LEU A 228 7.17 -27.90 0.61
N GLU A 229 8.07 -28.28 -0.30
CA GLU A 229 8.81 -27.34 -1.15
C GLU A 229 7.93 -26.67 -2.21
N LYS A 230 6.84 -27.34 -2.63
CA LYS A 230 6.00 -26.92 -3.73
C LYS A 230 4.54 -26.98 -3.33
N ILE A 231 3.96 -25.82 -3.07
CA ILE A 231 2.53 -25.63 -2.82
C ILE A 231 1.99 -24.72 -3.93
N PRO A 232 1.49 -25.28 -5.05
CA PRO A 232 0.92 -24.46 -6.11
C PRO A 232 -0.32 -23.72 -5.61
N GLU A 233 -0.39 -22.43 -5.89
CA GLU A 233 -1.42 -21.52 -5.43
C GLU A 233 -1.94 -20.67 -6.58
N ASP A 234 -3.26 -20.63 -6.73
CA ASP A 234 -3.97 -19.78 -7.68
C ASP A 234 -4.74 -18.70 -6.91
N ARG A 235 -4.62 -17.45 -7.34
CA ARG A 235 -5.37 -16.32 -6.80
C ARG A 235 -6.26 -15.74 -7.87
N PHE A 236 -7.48 -15.46 -7.46
CA PHE A 236 -8.48 -14.76 -8.23
C PHE A 236 -8.82 -13.48 -7.50
N GLY A 237 -8.89 -12.38 -8.23
CA GLY A 237 -9.17 -11.06 -7.69
C GLY A 237 -10.27 -10.38 -8.50
N PHE A 238 -11.11 -9.62 -7.82
CA PHE A 238 -12.00 -8.66 -8.45
C PHE A 238 -11.95 -7.35 -7.67
N ASP A 239 -12.12 -6.25 -8.36
CA ASP A 239 -12.33 -4.95 -7.75
C ASP A 239 -13.22 -4.08 -8.62
N ALA A 240 -14.01 -3.24 -7.99
CA ALA A 240 -14.82 -2.23 -8.65
C ALA A 240 -14.87 -0.96 -7.80
N ARG A 241 -14.91 0.19 -8.47
CA ARG A 241 -15.06 1.50 -7.84
C ARG A 241 -16.01 2.36 -8.65
N TRP A 242 -16.88 3.08 -7.95
CA TRP A 242 -17.78 4.07 -8.51
C TRP A 242 -17.60 5.43 -7.84
N ASP A 243 -17.74 6.50 -8.61
CA ASP A 243 -17.79 7.87 -8.14
C ASP A 243 -19.14 8.49 -8.53
N LEU A 244 -20.04 8.57 -7.56
CA LEU A 244 -21.40 9.09 -7.71
C LEU A 244 -21.60 10.38 -6.89
N GLY A 245 -20.51 11.12 -6.64
CA GLY A 245 -20.43 12.17 -5.62
C GLY A 245 -20.10 11.64 -4.22
N THR A 246 -20.49 10.40 -3.97
CA THR A 246 -19.95 9.54 -2.91
C THR A 246 -19.16 8.43 -3.59
N GLY A 247 -17.96 8.14 -3.10
CA GLY A 247 -17.16 7.03 -3.58
C GLY A 247 -17.68 5.72 -3.01
N PHE A 248 -17.80 4.68 -3.84
CA PHE A 248 -18.12 3.32 -3.41
C PHE A 248 -17.13 2.36 -4.03
N TRP A 249 -16.71 1.35 -3.27
CA TRP A 249 -15.86 0.30 -3.82
C TRP A 249 -16.15 -1.05 -3.22
N LEU A 250 -15.87 -2.07 -4.02
CA LEU A 250 -15.83 -3.47 -3.62
C LEU A 250 -14.50 -4.05 -4.09
N GLU A 251 -13.90 -4.89 -3.26
CA GLU A 251 -12.68 -5.61 -3.59
C GLU A 251 -12.76 -7.03 -3.02
N GLY A 252 -12.31 -8.02 -3.77
CA GLY A 252 -12.35 -9.41 -3.35
C GLY A 252 -11.13 -10.18 -3.84
N SER A 253 -10.62 -11.08 -3.01
CA SER A 253 -9.56 -12.01 -3.35
C SER A 253 -9.91 -13.41 -2.85
N TRP A 254 -9.75 -14.40 -3.73
CA TRP A 254 -9.82 -15.81 -3.38
C TRP A 254 -8.50 -16.48 -3.77
N THR A 255 -7.81 -16.99 -2.77
CA THR A 255 -6.57 -17.75 -2.91
C THR A 255 -6.86 -19.22 -2.65
N ARG A 256 -6.58 -20.07 -3.64
CA ARG A 256 -6.74 -21.52 -3.55
C ARG A 256 -5.39 -22.21 -3.72
N LYS A 257 -5.04 -23.06 -2.76
CA LYS A 257 -3.91 -23.98 -2.89
C LYS A 257 -4.37 -25.28 -3.55
N ARG A 258 -3.57 -25.82 -4.46
CA ARG A 258 -3.87 -27.07 -5.19
C ARG A 258 -3.63 -28.32 -4.35
N ILE A 259 -3.05 -28.16 -3.17
CA ILE A 259 -2.83 -29.21 -2.19
C ILE A 259 -3.64 -28.85 -0.95
N ASN A 260 -4.31 -29.84 -0.36
CA ASN A 260 -5.02 -29.67 0.90
C ASN A 260 -4.01 -29.51 2.05
N ILE A 261 -4.00 -28.34 2.66
CA ILE A 261 -3.18 -28.01 3.84
C ILE A 261 -4.07 -27.62 5.03
N GLY A 262 -5.23 -28.25 5.14
CA GLY A 262 -6.21 -27.98 6.21
C GLY A 262 -6.93 -26.65 6.00
N THR A 263 -7.10 -25.87 7.06
CA THR A 263 -7.81 -24.57 7.03
C THR A 263 -7.14 -23.55 6.12
N LEU A 264 -5.85 -23.69 5.81
CA LEU A 264 -5.14 -22.74 4.92
C LEU A 264 -5.29 -23.05 3.43
N THR A 265 -6.08 -24.08 3.06
CA THR A 265 -6.26 -24.51 1.67
C THR A 265 -6.92 -23.43 0.82
N ASN A 266 -7.91 -22.74 1.38
CA ASN A 266 -8.55 -21.59 0.77
C ASN A 266 -8.46 -20.39 1.71
N GLN A 267 -8.24 -19.22 1.13
CA GLN A 267 -8.31 -17.95 1.81
C GLN A 267 -9.22 -17.04 0.98
N GLU A 268 -10.24 -16.51 1.63
CA GLU A 268 -11.20 -15.59 1.04
C GLU A 268 -11.11 -14.25 1.75
N ILE A 269 -10.97 -13.17 0.99
CA ILE A 269 -10.89 -11.81 1.53
C ILE A 269 -11.85 -10.93 0.74
N PHE A 270 -12.76 -10.25 1.42
CA PHE A 270 -13.73 -9.34 0.82
C PHE A 270 -13.71 -8.01 1.54
N ASN A 271 -13.69 -6.93 0.79
CA ASN A 271 -13.80 -5.57 1.29
C ASN A 271 -14.95 -4.84 0.57
N ALA A 272 -15.67 -4.04 1.33
CA ALA A 272 -16.58 -3.04 0.80
C ALA A 272 -16.31 -1.72 1.51
N GLY A 273 -16.34 -0.62 0.78
CA GLY A 273 -16.17 0.69 1.38
C GLY A 273 -16.93 1.81 0.69
N ILE A 274 -17.01 2.91 1.41
CA ILE A 274 -17.70 4.14 1.03
C ILE A 274 -16.89 5.33 1.53
N ASP A 275 -16.80 6.39 0.73
CA ASP A 275 -16.21 7.65 1.15
C ASP A 275 -17.05 8.87 0.75
N TYR A 276 -16.89 9.93 1.52
CA TYR A 276 -17.50 11.21 1.23
C TYR A 276 -16.66 12.36 1.79
N THR A 277 -16.63 13.48 1.08
CA THR A 277 -16.04 14.72 1.58
C THR A 277 -17.15 15.69 1.96
N PHE A 278 -17.38 15.83 3.27
CA PHE A 278 -18.36 16.76 3.81
C PHE A 278 -17.85 18.20 3.66
N GLN A 279 -18.73 19.12 3.27
CA GLN A 279 -18.45 20.55 3.18
C GLN A 279 -18.37 21.25 4.56
N LEU A 280 -17.90 20.53 5.58
CA LEU A 280 -17.65 21.08 6.90
C LEU A 280 -16.29 21.78 6.91
N GLY A 281 -16.27 23.08 7.18
CA GLY A 281 -15.04 23.88 7.24
C GLY A 281 -14.27 23.83 5.90
N LYS A 282 -13.05 23.31 5.93
CA LYS A 282 -12.19 23.17 4.73
C LYS A 282 -12.36 21.84 3.98
N GLY A 283 -13.38 21.06 4.32
CA GLY A 283 -13.66 19.75 3.74
C GLY A 283 -13.21 18.62 4.65
N LEU A 284 -14.15 17.96 5.32
CA LEU A 284 -13.88 16.76 6.11
C LEU A 284 -14.06 15.54 5.24
N TYR A 285 -12.96 14.87 4.90
CA TYR A 285 -13.01 13.55 4.28
C TYR A 285 -13.31 12.49 5.34
N SER A 286 -14.25 11.60 5.02
CA SER A 286 -14.57 10.42 5.80
C SER A 286 -14.64 9.21 4.87
N ALA A 287 -14.07 8.09 5.30
CA ALA A 287 -14.19 6.80 4.64
C ALA A 287 -14.52 5.71 5.65
N TYR A 288 -15.35 4.76 5.24
CA TYR A 288 -15.63 3.54 5.99
C TYR A 288 -15.34 2.33 5.12
N GLU A 289 -14.64 1.35 5.68
CA GLU A 289 -14.36 0.06 5.05
C GLU A 289 -14.76 -1.08 5.98
N HIS A 290 -15.34 -2.14 5.42
CA HIS A 290 -15.59 -3.38 6.12
C HIS A 290 -14.89 -4.52 5.38
N LEU A 291 -14.06 -5.26 6.12
CA LEU A 291 -13.31 -6.40 5.61
C LEU A 291 -13.79 -7.70 6.27
N LEU A 292 -13.99 -8.72 5.46
CA LEU A 292 -14.21 -10.10 5.87
C LEU A 292 -13.06 -10.96 5.32
N LEU A 293 -12.37 -11.67 6.19
CA LEU A 293 -11.30 -12.62 5.88
C LEU A 293 -11.74 -14.01 6.38
N SER A 294 -11.47 -15.06 5.61
CA SER A 294 -11.65 -16.44 6.07
C SER A 294 -10.51 -17.34 5.60
N TYR A 295 -10.27 -18.39 6.37
CA TYR A 295 -9.39 -19.50 6.03
C TYR A 295 -10.15 -20.81 6.19
N ASP A 296 -10.39 -21.52 5.08
CA ASP A 296 -11.18 -22.74 5.10
C ASP A 296 -10.57 -23.87 4.27
N GLN A 297 -10.82 -25.10 4.71
CA GLN A 297 -10.47 -26.28 3.91
C GLN A 297 -11.33 -26.38 2.64
N LYS A 298 -12.60 -25.97 2.71
CA LYS A 298 -13.52 -25.87 1.57
C LYS A 298 -13.69 -24.40 1.20
N ALA A 299 -13.61 -24.10 -0.10
CA ALA A 299 -13.78 -22.74 -0.59
C ALA A 299 -15.15 -22.17 -0.18
N PHE A 300 -15.15 -20.90 0.22
CA PHE A 300 -16.35 -20.14 0.64
C PHE A 300 -17.13 -20.78 1.79
N GLY A 301 -16.45 -21.54 2.67
CA GLY A 301 -17.05 -22.11 3.88
C GLY A 301 -17.33 -21.06 4.96
N PHE A 302 -16.50 -20.03 5.07
CA PHE A 302 -16.54 -18.97 6.08
C PHE A 302 -16.60 -19.49 7.52
N ALA A 303 -16.01 -20.65 7.81
CA ALA A 303 -16.05 -21.25 9.14
C ALA A 303 -15.07 -20.55 10.09
N ASN A 304 -13.91 -20.13 9.60
CA ASN A 304 -12.89 -19.41 10.37
C ASN A 304 -12.79 -17.95 9.95
N ARG A 305 -13.87 -17.20 10.19
CA ARG A 305 -13.99 -15.81 9.78
C ARG A 305 -13.34 -14.83 10.74
N ILE A 306 -12.67 -13.84 10.17
CA ILE A 306 -12.18 -12.65 10.85
C ILE A 306 -12.80 -11.43 10.17
N SER A 307 -13.34 -10.50 10.96
CA SER A 307 -14.00 -9.31 10.42
C SER A 307 -13.46 -8.03 11.06
N PHE A 308 -13.23 -7.03 10.21
CA PHE A 308 -12.75 -5.72 10.62
C PHE A 308 -13.63 -4.62 10.03
N SER A 309 -13.80 -3.55 10.78
CA SER A 309 -14.29 -2.29 10.26
C SER A 309 -13.27 -1.21 10.49
N LEU A 310 -13.21 -0.29 9.54
CA LEU A 310 -12.28 0.81 9.55
C LEU A 310 -13.03 2.09 9.25
N LEU A 311 -12.73 3.12 10.04
CA LEU A 311 -13.19 4.47 9.83
C LEU A 311 -11.99 5.40 9.74
N THR A 312 -11.93 6.16 8.67
CA THR A 312 -10.85 7.11 8.40
C THR A 312 -11.42 8.51 8.28
N PHE A 313 -10.84 9.45 9.01
CA PHE A 313 -11.13 10.86 8.89
C PHE A 313 -9.89 11.63 8.47
N SER A 314 -10.06 12.63 7.64
CA SER A 314 -8.99 13.53 7.22
C SER A 314 -9.53 14.94 7.07
N TYR A 315 -8.95 15.87 7.81
CA TYR A 315 -9.34 17.28 7.85
C TYR A 315 -8.13 18.19 7.60
N PRO A 316 -8.12 19.00 6.52
CA PRO A 316 -7.12 20.02 6.30
C PRO A 316 -7.39 21.20 7.23
N ILE A 317 -6.57 21.36 8.27
CA ILE A 317 -6.66 22.51 9.19
C ILE A 317 -6.18 23.78 8.47
N GLY A 318 -5.13 23.65 7.66
CA GLY A 318 -4.47 24.73 6.92
C GLY A 318 -4.04 24.27 5.52
N LEU A 319 -3.41 25.15 4.75
CA LEU A 319 -2.75 24.78 3.49
C LEU A 319 -1.58 23.80 3.71
N PHE A 320 -1.03 23.83 4.92
CA PHE A 320 0.17 23.13 5.31
C PHE A 320 -0.04 22.18 6.51
N ASP A 321 -1.28 22.09 7.02
CA ASP A 321 -1.60 21.36 8.24
C ASP A 321 -2.77 20.42 7.98
N LYS A 322 -2.58 19.14 8.30
CA LYS A 322 -3.59 18.09 8.13
C LYS A 322 -3.71 17.28 9.42
N LEU A 323 -4.94 17.05 9.85
CA LEU A 323 -5.26 16.12 10.92
C LEU A 323 -5.97 14.91 10.32
N SER A 324 -5.49 13.72 10.61
CA SER A 324 -6.13 12.47 10.21
C SER A 324 -6.31 11.54 11.40
N SER A 325 -7.38 10.75 11.37
CA SER A 325 -7.65 9.73 12.37
C SER A 325 -8.03 8.44 11.67
N ILE A 326 -7.57 7.32 12.21
CA ILE A 326 -7.89 5.97 11.73
C ILE A 326 -8.37 5.16 12.93
N VAL A 327 -9.54 4.55 12.81
CA VAL A 327 -10.14 3.72 13.85
C VAL A 327 -10.45 2.34 13.28
N TYR A 328 -9.77 1.31 13.76
CA TYR A 328 -10.09 -0.09 13.42
C TYR A 328 -10.86 -0.74 14.56
N PHE A 329 -11.89 -1.49 14.20
CA PHE A 329 -12.58 -2.40 15.11
C PHE A 329 -12.48 -3.83 14.59
N ASN A 330 -11.85 -4.70 15.38
CA ASN A 330 -11.82 -6.14 15.13
C ASN A 330 -13.07 -6.75 15.78
N TRP A 331 -14.01 -7.20 14.97
CA TRP A 331 -15.27 -7.79 15.44
C TRP A 331 -15.08 -9.17 16.08
N THR A 332 -14.04 -9.91 15.68
CA THR A 332 -13.75 -11.24 16.20
C THR A 332 -13.26 -11.17 17.64
N ASN A 333 -12.30 -10.30 17.91
CA ASN A 333 -11.70 -10.16 19.25
C ASN A 333 -12.32 -9.03 20.08
N LYS A 334 -13.24 -8.25 19.50
CA LYS A 334 -13.87 -7.06 20.11
C LYS A 334 -12.85 -6.03 20.60
N THR A 335 -11.81 -5.79 19.79
CA THR A 335 -10.73 -4.86 20.10
C THR A 335 -10.76 -3.65 19.19
N LEU A 336 -10.51 -2.47 19.78
CA LEU A 336 -10.44 -1.19 19.10
C LEU A 336 -8.99 -0.72 18.98
N TYR A 337 -8.63 -0.21 17.81
CA TYR A 337 -7.32 0.37 17.51
C TYR A 337 -7.53 1.79 17.01
N ASN A 338 -6.78 2.75 17.55
CA ASN A 338 -6.98 4.16 17.26
C ASN A 338 -5.64 4.81 16.93
N PHE A 339 -5.62 5.58 15.86
CA PHE A 339 -4.48 6.35 15.39
C PHE A 339 -4.93 7.76 15.09
N VAL A 340 -4.17 8.74 15.56
CA VAL A 340 -4.36 10.15 15.22
C VAL A 340 -3.02 10.68 14.76
N THR A 341 -3.02 11.35 13.62
CA THR A 341 -1.82 11.93 13.03
C THR A 341 -2.08 13.40 12.71
N TRP A 342 -1.25 14.27 13.26
CA TRP A 342 -1.13 15.64 12.79
C TRP A 342 0.13 15.75 11.94
N GLN A 343 -0.05 16.25 10.72
CA GLN A 343 1.02 16.53 9.77
C GLN A 343 1.14 18.03 9.56
N LYS A 344 2.37 18.53 9.56
CA LYS A 344 2.72 19.89 9.12
C LYS A 344 3.77 19.85 8.01
N GLN A 345 3.45 20.48 6.89
CA GLN A 345 4.30 20.61 5.71
C GLN A 345 4.95 22.00 5.71
N PHE A 346 6.26 22.06 5.55
CA PHE A 346 6.99 23.28 5.18
C PHE A 346 7.41 23.12 3.71
N ASP A 347 8.57 23.63 3.28
CA ASP A 347 9.02 23.44 1.90
C ASP A 347 9.39 21.98 1.63
N ASN A 348 10.64 21.64 1.88
CA ASN A 348 11.18 20.30 1.69
C ASN A 348 11.07 19.45 2.96
N LEU A 349 10.41 19.97 3.98
CA LEU A 349 10.36 19.40 5.32
C LEU A 349 8.92 19.08 5.73
N MET A 350 8.72 17.90 6.33
CA MET A 350 7.47 17.49 6.97
C MET A 350 7.71 17.09 8.41
N LEU A 351 6.77 17.47 9.26
CA LEU A 351 6.69 17.05 10.65
C LEU A 351 5.40 16.26 10.86
N TYR A 352 5.51 15.12 11.54
CA TYR A 352 4.39 14.30 11.96
C TYR A 352 4.41 14.14 13.47
N LEU A 353 3.24 14.38 14.09
CA LEU A 353 2.95 13.99 15.46
C LEU A 353 1.84 12.94 15.42
N MET A 354 2.15 11.75 15.87
CA MET A 354 1.27 10.60 15.85
C MET A 354 0.98 10.14 17.27
N GLY A 355 -0.30 9.94 17.59
CA GLY A 355 -0.74 9.33 18.83
C GLY A 355 -1.52 8.07 18.53
N TYR A 356 -1.30 7.02 19.31
CA TYR A 356 -2.01 5.75 19.13
C TYR A 356 -2.45 5.15 20.46
N TRP A 357 -3.61 4.51 20.44
CA TRP A 357 -4.16 3.74 21.54
C TRP A 357 -4.76 2.46 21.01
N ASN A 358 -3.98 1.40 21.19
CA ASN A 358 -4.25 0.05 20.71
C ASN A 358 -4.18 -0.97 21.86
N PRO A 359 -4.68 -2.20 21.63
CA PRO A 359 -4.47 -3.31 22.55
C PRO A 359 -3.00 -3.72 22.64
N ASP A 360 -2.64 -4.37 23.75
CA ASP A 360 -1.27 -4.83 23.99
C ASP A 360 -0.92 -6.03 23.09
N ALA A 361 -1.86 -6.97 22.92
CA ALA A 361 -1.82 -7.99 21.88
C ALA A 361 -2.35 -7.40 20.57
N TYR A 362 -1.45 -7.22 19.59
CA TYR A 362 -1.72 -6.45 18.39
C TYR A 362 -2.02 -7.36 17.21
N GLU A 363 -3.29 -7.39 16.76
CA GLU A 363 -3.79 -8.32 15.74
C GLU A 363 -4.54 -7.56 14.64
N LEU A 364 -3.78 -6.77 13.86
CA LEU A 364 -4.30 -6.18 12.63
C LEU A 364 -3.93 -7.03 11.40
N PRO A 365 -4.78 -7.01 10.37
CA PRO A 365 -4.54 -7.75 9.15
C PRO A 365 -3.28 -7.30 8.38
N ALA A 366 -2.79 -8.17 7.50
CA ALA A 366 -1.78 -7.86 6.47
C ALA A 366 -0.40 -7.41 6.98
N GLN A 367 -0.02 -7.76 8.21
CA GLN A 367 1.26 -7.36 8.79
C GLN A 367 2.31 -8.46 8.65
N THR A 368 3.29 -8.19 7.81
CA THR A 368 4.51 -8.99 7.65
C THR A 368 5.70 -8.11 8.01
N GLY A 369 6.16 -8.17 9.26
CA GLY A 369 7.30 -7.37 9.73
C GLY A 369 7.67 -7.63 11.18
N SER A 370 8.96 -7.49 11.51
CA SER A 370 9.49 -7.64 12.87
C SER A 370 9.29 -6.35 13.66
N GLU A 371 8.51 -6.47 14.74
CA GLU A 371 8.14 -5.46 15.75
C GLU A 371 6.86 -4.63 15.46
N ASN A 372 5.84 -4.91 16.27
CA ASN A 372 4.62 -4.09 16.37
C ASN A 372 4.93 -2.79 17.13
N MET A 373 5.60 -1.84 16.47
CA MET A 373 5.96 -0.52 17.04
C MET A 373 4.77 0.28 17.61
N PHE A 374 3.55 -0.09 17.22
CA PHE A 374 2.31 0.58 17.61
C PHE A 374 1.41 -0.27 18.53
N SER A 375 1.91 -1.34 19.15
CA SER A 375 1.14 -2.06 20.18
C SER A 375 0.93 -1.19 21.43
N GLY A 376 -0.17 -1.37 22.15
CA GLY A 376 -0.44 -0.58 23.35
C GLY A 376 -0.66 0.92 23.07
N LYS A 377 -0.09 1.79 23.91
CA LYS A 377 -0.30 3.25 23.83
C LYS A 377 1.02 3.97 23.67
N GLY A 378 1.05 4.95 22.78
CA GLY A 378 2.25 5.74 22.60
C GLY A 378 2.08 6.94 21.69
N ILE A 379 3.19 7.65 21.54
CA ILE A 379 3.32 8.85 20.73
C ILE A 379 4.57 8.69 19.87
N GLN A 380 4.48 9.07 18.61
CA GLN A 380 5.63 9.14 17.71
C GLN A 380 5.75 10.52 17.10
N ILE A 381 6.97 11.04 17.10
CA ILE A 381 7.33 12.24 16.36
C ILE A 381 8.21 11.79 15.20
N MET A 382 7.91 12.25 13.99
CA MET A 382 8.71 11.94 12.81
C MET A 382 8.97 13.20 11.99
N PHE A 383 10.23 13.32 11.57
CA PHE A 383 10.76 14.31 10.66
C PHE A 383 10.99 13.66 9.30
N VAL A 384 10.68 14.36 8.22
CA VAL A 384 10.95 13.90 6.85
C VAL A 384 11.48 15.06 6.02
N PHE A 385 12.63 14.90 5.39
CA PHE A 385 13.23 15.86 4.49
C PHE A 385 13.40 15.25 3.10
N ASN A 386 12.89 15.94 2.09
CA ASN A 386 13.05 15.57 0.69
C ASN A 386 13.98 16.57 -0.01
N HIS A 387 14.88 16.11 -0.86
CA HIS A 387 15.70 16.99 -1.69
C HIS A 387 15.77 16.52 -3.14
#